data_AF-A0A3D0X857-F1
#
_entry.id   AF-A0A3D0X857-F1
#
_cell.length_a   1.000
_cell.length_b   1.000
_cell.length_c   1.000
_cell.angle_alpha   90.00
_cell.angle_beta   90.00
_cell.angle_gamma   90.00
#
_symmetry.space_group_name_H-M   'P 1'
#
loop_
_entity.id
_entity.type
_entity.pdbx_description
1 polymer ?
#
loop_
_entity_poly.entity_id
_entity_poly.type
_entity_poly.pdbx_seq_one_letter_code
_entity_poly.pdbx_strand_id
1 'polypeptide(L)'
;MNSINRVEIADGVFFSSVKDSRFKTMKITANIILPLSEETASENALLFGVLSRSCKAYPDFTALSKNLASLYGADLKISISKIGDRQVLS
;
A
#
# COMPACT_ATOMS: atom_id res chain seq x y z
N MET A 1 -3.64 -26.01 4.50
CA MET A 1 -2.83 -24.80 4.74
C MET A 1 -2.62 -24.12 3.41
N ASN A 2 -3.03 -22.86 3.24
CA ASN A 2 -2.71 -22.15 2.00
C ASN A 2 -1.24 -21.77 2.05
N SER A 3 -0.47 -22.27 1.08
CA SER A 3 0.94 -21.95 0.92
C SER A 3 1.09 -20.51 0.43
N ILE A 4 1.96 -19.74 1.09
CA ILE A 4 2.37 -18.43 0.60
C ILE A 4 3.30 -18.66 -0.60
N ASN A 5 2.98 -18.09 -1.75
CA ASN A 5 3.86 -18.08 -2.91
C ASN A 5 4.56 -16.71 -2.98
N ARG A 6 5.89 -16.69 -2.90
CA ARG A 6 6.70 -15.48 -2.97
C ARG A 6 7.65 -15.55 -4.15
N VAL A 7 7.61 -14.52 -4.99
CA VAL A 7 8.48 -14.37 -6.16
C VAL A 7 9.14 -13.01 -6.12
N GLU A 8 10.40 -12.96 -6.54
CA GLU A 8 11.11 -11.71 -6.78
C GLU A 8 10.73 -11.18 -8.17
N ILE A 9 10.33 -9.92 -8.25
CA ILE A 9 9.89 -9.28 -9.50
C ILE A 9 10.85 -8.20 -9.98
N ALA A 10 11.70 -7.69 -9.09
CA ALA A 10 12.83 -6.81 -9.37
C ALA A 10 13.80 -6.88 -8.17
N ASP A 11 15.00 -6.33 -8.31
CA ASP A 11 16.01 -6.28 -7.25
C ASP A 11 15.43 -5.67 -5.96
N GLY A 12 15.37 -6.47 -4.89
CA GLY A 12 14.81 -6.06 -3.60
C GLY A 12 13.28 -5.94 -3.55
N VAL A 13 12.56 -6.28 -4.63
CA VAL A 13 11.09 -6.19 -4.72
C VAL A 13 10.48 -7.58 -4.82
N PHE A 14 9.68 -7.93 -3.81
CA PHE A 14 9.05 -9.24 -3.70
C PHE A 14 7.53 -9.16 -3.78
N PHE A 15 6.93 -9.97 -4.64
CA PHE A 15 5.50 -10.19 -4.69
C PHE A 15 5.15 -11.45 -3.88
N SER A 16 4.27 -11.31 -2.89
CA SER A 16 3.76 -12.44 -2.09
C SER A 16 2.26 -12.60 -2.35
N SER A 17 1.84 -13.79 -2.76
CA SER A 17 0.44 -14.12 -3.02
C SER A 17 -0.05 -15.25 -2.12
N VAL A 18 -1.30 -15.11 -1.67
CA VAL A 18 -2.03 -16.12 -0.91
C VAL A 18 -3.38 -16.27 -1.55
N LYS A 19 -3.59 -17.39 -2.24
CA LYS A 19 -4.89 -17.69 -2.88
C LYS A 19 -5.76 -18.44 -1.89
N ASP A 20 -6.94 -17.89 -1.62
CA ASP A 20 -7.89 -18.45 -0.67
C ASP A 20 -9.33 -18.24 -1.15
N SER A 21 -10.08 -19.33 -1.33
CA SER A 21 -11.45 -19.29 -1.84
C SER A 21 -12.49 -18.90 -0.78
N ARG A 22 -12.10 -18.75 0.50
CA ARG A 22 -13.00 -18.37 1.59
C ARG A 22 -13.42 -16.91 1.52
N PHE A 23 -12.64 -16.05 0.85
CA PHE A 23 -12.90 -14.62 0.74
C PHE A 23 -13.53 -14.28 -0.60
N LYS A 24 -14.54 -13.39 -0.56
CA LYS A 24 -15.22 -12.87 -1.77
C LYS A 24 -14.57 -11.59 -2.30
N THR A 25 -13.60 -11.05 -1.57
CA THR A 25 -12.86 -9.83 -1.91
C THR A 25 -11.38 -10.15 -2.04
N MET A 26 -10.67 -9.34 -2.82
CA MET A 26 -9.22 -9.36 -2.89
C MET A 26 -8.63 -8.19 -2.11
N LYS A 27 -7.44 -8.37 -1.55
CA LYS A 27 -6.66 -7.30 -0.94
C LYS A 27 -5.27 -7.30 -1.56
N ILE A 28 -4.85 -6.13 -2.03
CA ILE A 28 -3.49 -5.88 -2.51
C ILE A 28 -2.88 -4.85 -1.57
N THR A 29 -1.64 -5.07 -1.16
CA THR A 29 -0.90 -4.16 -0.27
C THR A 29 0.50 -4.01 -0.81
N ALA A 30 0.95 -2.76 -0.99
CA ALA A 30 2.31 -2.44 -1.35
C ALA A 30 3.04 -1.97 -0.09
N ASN A 31 4.10 -2.67 0.32
CA ASN A 31 4.83 -2.33 1.54
C ASN A 31 6.18 -1.75 1.15
N ILE A 32 6.44 -0.52 1.59
CA ILE A 32 7.75 0.14 1.47
C ILE A 32 8.38 0.12 2.85
N ILE A 33 9.57 -0.47 2.94
CA ILE A 33 10.30 -0.68 4.19
C ILE A 33 11.55 0.18 4.16
N LEU A 34 11.63 1.15 5.06
CA LEU A 34 12.71 2.12 5.14
C LEU A 34 13.37 2.06 6.53
N PRO A 35 14.66 2.40 6.67
CA PRO A 35 15.24 2.66 7.98
C PRO A 35 14.47 3.77 8.70
N LEU A 36 14.20 3.59 9.99
CA LEU A 36 13.57 4.62 10.79
C LEU A 36 14.60 5.68 11.19
N SER A 37 14.46 6.90 10.68
CA SER A 37 15.23 8.07 11.12
C SER A 37 14.28 9.19 11.57
N GLU A 38 14.73 9.99 12.53
CA GLU A 38 13.97 11.16 13.01
C GLU A 38 13.73 12.18 11.89
N GLU A 39 14.72 12.33 11.01
CA GLU A 39 14.70 13.28 9.89
C GLU A 39 13.62 12.93 8.86
N THR A 40 13.47 11.65 8.49
CA THR A 40 12.57 11.26 7.39
C THR A 40 11.23 10.70 7.86
N ALA A 41 11.09 10.30 9.14
CA ALA A 41 9.89 9.62 9.63
C ALA A 41 8.60 10.42 9.38
N SER A 42 8.62 11.71 9.71
CA SER A 42 7.48 12.62 9.56
C SER A 42 7.22 12.98 8.09
N GLU A 43 8.28 13.19 7.31
CA GLU A 43 8.17 13.50 5.88
C GLU A 43 7.53 12.34 5.12
N ASN A 44 8.01 11.12 5.34
CA ASN A 44 7.46 9.90 4.74
C ASN A 44 5.98 9.72 5.10
N ALA A 45 5.61 9.98 6.36
CA ALA A 45 4.24 9.88 6.83
C ALA A 45 3.32 10.89 6.11
N LEU A 46 3.77 12.15 5.98
CA LEU A 46 3.02 13.18 5.29
C LEU A 46 2.89 12.88 3.79
N LEU A 47 3.97 12.45 3.15
CA LEU A 47 3.99 12.08 1.73
C LEU A 47 2.95 10.99 1.42
N PHE A 48 2.92 9.91 2.22
CA PHE A 48 1.92 8.85 2.05
C PHE A 48 0.49 9.37 2.27
N GLY A 49 0.31 10.25 3.25
CA GLY A 49 -0.93 10.99 3.47
C GLY A 49 -1.43 11.71 2.20
N VAL A 50 -0.55 12.43 1.52
CA VAL A 50 -0.88 13.15 0.27
C VAL A 50 -1.17 12.17 -0.88
N LEU A 51 -0.34 11.14 -1.06
CA LEU A 51 -0.51 10.13 -2.12
C LEU A 51 -1.85 9.39 -2.04
N SER A 52 -2.44 9.27 -0.85
CA SER A 52 -3.77 8.68 -0.67
C SER A 52 -4.93 9.52 -1.23
N ARG A 53 -4.68 10.80 -1.56
CA ARG A 53 -5.75 11.75 -1.95
C ARG A 53 -5.72 12.12 -3.42
N SER A 54 -4.56 12.11 -4.05
CA SER A 54 -4.43 12.40 -5.47
C SER A 54 -3.16 11.79 -6.08
N CYS A 55 -3.18 11.69 -7.40
CA CYS A 55 -2.02 11.38 -8.20
C CYS A 55 -2.13 12.08 -9.55
N LYS A 56 -1.12 11.96 -10.41
CA LYS A 56 -1.12 12.61 -11.73
C LYS A 56 -2.35 12.24 -12.59
N ALA A 57 -2.85 11.01 -12.48
CA ALA A 57 -4.05 10.56 -13.20
C ALA A 57 -5.37 10.98 -12.53
N TYR A 58 -5.36 11.15 -11.21
CA TYR A 58 -6.51 11.56 -10.40
C TYR A 58 -6.12 12.77 -9.54
N PRO A 59 -6.14 13.99 -10.10
CA PRO A 59 -5.48 15.15 -9.51
C PRO A 59 -6.14 15.65 -8.22
N ASP A 60 -7.37 15.24 -7.94
CA ASP A 60 -8.10 15.59 -6.73
C ASP A 60 -8.83 14.39 -6.13
N PHE A 61 -9.30 14.57 -4.90
CA PHE A 61 -9.98 13.54 -4.13
C PHE A 61 -11.28 13.06 -4.79
N THR A 62 -11.98 13.93 -5.53
CA THR A 62 -13.22 13.57 -6.22
C THR A 62 -12.92 12.66 -7.42
N ALA A 63 -11.89 12.96 -8.20
CA ALA A 63 -11.44 12.13 -9.32
C ALA A 63 -11.01 10.74 -8.83
N LEU A 64 -10.24 10.67 -7.73
CA LEU A 64 -9.82 9.41 -7.14
C LEU A 64 -11.01 8.60 -6.61
N SER A 65 -11.93 9.26 -5.88
CA SER A 65 -13.13 8.62 -5.33
C SER A 65 -14.05 8.08 -6.43
N LYS A 66 -14.23 8.81 -7.54
CA LYS A 66 -15.00 8.32 -8.70
C LYS A 66 -14.38 7.06 -9.30
N ASN A 67 -13.06 7.01 -9.40
CA ASN A 67 -12.37 5.83 -9.92
C ASN A 67 -12.53 4.62 -8.99
N LEU A 68 -12.38 4.82 -7.67
CA LEU A 68 -12.62 3.77 -6.67
C LEU A 68 -14.07 3.24 -6.73
N ALA A 69 -15.06 4.13 -6.90
CA ALA A 69 -16.45 3.74 -7.08
C ALA A 69 -16.66 2.90 -8.36
N SER A 70 -16.00 3.27 -9.46
CA SER A 70 -16.01 2.50 -10.73
C SER A 70 -15.42 1.09 -10.56
N LEU A 71 -14.43 0.93 -9.67
CA LEU A 71 -13.82 -0.35 -9.32
C LEU A 71 -14.67 -1.15 -8.31
N TYR A 72 -15.98 -1.21 -8.55
CA TYR A 72 -16.96 -1.91 -7.69
C TYR A 72 -16.97 -1.40 -6.24
N GLY A 73 -16.66 -0.12 -6.01
CA GLY A 73 -16.56 0.45 -4.66
C GLY A 73 -15.30 0.00 -3.91
N ALA A 74 -14.16 -0.04 -4.59
CA ALA A 74 -12.88 -0.36 -3.98
C ALA A 74 -12.52 0.61 -2.85
N ASP A 75 -11.81 0.11 -1.84
CA ASP A 75 -11.35 0.88 -0.68
C ASP A 75 -9.83 1.06 -0.77
N LEU A 76 -9.37 2.30 -0.59
CA LEU A 76 -7.95 2.65 -0.55
C LEU A 76 -7.62 3.13 0.86
N LYS A 77 -6.66 2.46 1.50
CA LYS A 77 -6.17 2.79 2.82
C LYS A 77 -4.65 2.88 2.80
N ILE A 78 -4.15 3.78 3.64
CA ILE A 78 -2.73 3.89 3.95
C ILE A 78 -2.54 3.59 5.43
N SER A 79 -1.39 3.04 5.77
CA SER A 79 -0.96 2.84 7.14
C SER A 79 0.54 3.04 7.25
N ILE A 80 0.95 3.74 8.29
CA ILE A 80 2.35 3.98 8.62
C ILE A 80 2.59 3.33 9.97
N SER A 81 3.59 2.46 10.05
CA SER A 81 3.91 1.73 11.27
C SER A 81 5.41 1.66 11.50
N LYS A 82 5.80 1.45 12.76
CA LYS A 82 7.17 1.21 13.18
C LYS A 82 7.30 -0.28 13.53
N ILE A 83 8.25 -0.96 12.91
CA ILE A 83 8.63 -2.33 13.25
C ILE A 83 10.12 -2.34 13.57
N GLY A 84 10.46 -2.38 14.87
CA GLY A 84 11.84 -2.29 15.33
C GLY A 84 12.50 -0.97 14.93
N ASP A 85 13.58 -1.06 14.16
CA ASP A 85 14.37 0.03 13.59
C ASP A 85 13.92 0.43 12.17
N ARG A 86 12.77 -0.09 11.71
CA ARG A 86 12.23 0.19 10.37
C ARG A 86 10.90 0.90 10.41
N GLN A 87 10.72 1.83 9.49
CA GLN A 87 9.43 2.41 9.15
C GLN A 87 8.82 1.58 8.01
N VAL A 88 7.57 1.14 8.18
CA VAL A 88 6.82 0.40 7.18
C VAL A 88 5.62 1.23 6.74
N LEU A 89 5.59 1.53 5.46
CA LEU A 89 4.53 2.28 4.78
C LEU A 89 3.74 1.30 3.92
N SER A 90 2.43 1.17 4.18
CA SER A 90 1.56 0.15 3.56
C SER A 90 0.25 0.72 3.07
#